data_AF-A0A7W6KZC6-F1
#
_entry.id   AF-A0A7W6KZC6-F1
#
_cell.length_a   1.000
_cell.length_b   1.000
_cell.length_c   1.000
_cell.angle_alpha   90.00
_cell.angle_beta   90.00
_cell.angle_gamma   90.00
#
_symmetry.space_group_name_H-M   'P 1'
#
loop_
_entity.id
_entity.type
_entity.pdbx_description
1 polymer ?
#
loop_
_entity_poly.entity_id
_entity_poly.type
_entity_poly.pdbx_seq_one_letter_code
_entity_poly.pdbx_strand_id
1 'polypeptide(L)'
;MKKPSALAAMCALLASTPAYSMTCTSNPAQFDFMQTSAQVFYFGTEDKVRGIYEKLRQQVGDPRNHARTTLFFADDGLQRLSRSYCESHTCTGMDVIKGLQHCSAAGKEKPGTLCRPLAAIYEGNVYCLLAPGLDTYSNEKPFVNFNPYGDGGEW
;
A
#
# COMPACT_ATOMS: atom_id res chain seq x y z
N MET A 1 -36.14 48.77 32.30
CA MET A 1 -36.12 47.91 31.09
C MET A 1 -34.90 48.25 30.26
N LYS A 2 -33.89 47.36 30.17
CA LYS A 2 -32.90 47.23 29.08
C LYS A 2 -32.39 45.79 29.13
N LYS A 3 -32.42 45.14 27.96
CA LYS A 3 -32.29 43.69 27.71
C LYS A 3 -30.90 43.12 28.09
N PRO A 4 -30.80 41.85 28.51
CA PRO A 4 -29.51 41.17 28.64
C PRO A 4 -28.95 40.80 27.25
N SER A 5 -27.68 41.15 27.00
CA SER A 5 -26.89 40.66 25.86
C SER A 5 -26.49 39.21 26.12
N ALA A 6 -26.97 38.29 25.28
CA ALA A 6 -26.48 36.92 25.22
C ALA A 6 -25.11 36.92 24.50
N LEU A 7 -24.05 36.55 25.22
CA LEU A 7 -22.76 36.24 24.62
C LEU A 7 -22.84 34.87 23.94
N ALA A 8 -22.56 34.88 22.64
CA ALA A 8 -22.52 33.73 21.77
C ALA A 8 -21.44 32.73 22.22
N ALA A 9 -21.84 31.48 22.41
CA ALA A 9 -20.94 30.35 22.50
C ALA A 9 -20.33 30.08 21.11
N MET A 10 -19.04 30.36 20.93
CA MET A 10 -18.28 29.89 19.78
C MET A 10 -18.04 28.39 19.96
N CYS A 11 -18.80 27.56 19.23
CA CYS A 11 -18.43 26.17 19.00
C CYS A 11 -17.11 26.15 18.23
N ALA A 12 -16.03 25.77 18.92
CA ALA A 12 -14.83 25.27 18.26
C ALA A 12 -15.20 23.94 17.56
N LEU A 13 -15.63 24.03 16.31
CA LEU A 13 -15.64 22.89 15.40
C LEU A 13 -14.17 22.51 15.17
N LEU A 14 -13.65 21.64 16.04
CA LEU A 14 -12.51 20.81 15.69
C LEU A 14 -12.90 20.12 14.39
N ALA A 15 -12.28 20.55 13.30
CA ALA A 15 -12.35 19.85 12.03
C ALA A 15 -11.68 18.49 12.24
N SER A 16 -12.45 17.53 12.77
CA SER A 16 -12.10 16.12 12.69
C SER A 16 -12.13 15.78 11.22
N THR A 17 -10.95 15.78 10.59
CA THR A 17 -10.77 15.14 9.30
C THR A 17 -11.33 13.74 9.45
N PRO A 18 -12.39 13.35 8.71
CA PRO A 18 -12.89 11.99 8.75
C PRO A 18 -11.69 11.05 8.53
N ALA A 19 -11.39 10.27 9.57
CA ALA A 19 -10.50 9.12 9.48
C ALA A 19 -11.26 8.12 8.60
N TYR A 20 -10.97 8.19 7.31
CA TYR A 20 -11.50 7.24 6.36
C TYR A 20 -10.66 5.99 6.49
N SER A 21 -11.25 4.97 7.11
CA SER A 21 -10.71 3.61 7.16
C SER A 21 -10.65 3.04 5.74
N MET A 22 -9.61 3.40 5.00
CA MET A 22 -9.28 2.77 3.72
C MET A 22 -8.71 1.40 4.03
N THR A 23 -9.37 0.33 3.58
CA THR A 23 -8.85 -1.03 3.77
C THR A 23 -7.89 -1.36 2.63
N CYS A 24 -6.89 -2.18 2.92
CA CYS A 24 -6.00 -2.68 1.87
C CYS A 24 -6.49 -4.03 1.33
N THR A 25 -6.91 -4.06 0.07
CA THR A 25 -7.36 -5.28 -0.59
C THR A 25 -6.17 -6.20 -0.80
N SER A 26 -6.18 -7.39 -0.21
CA SER A 26 -5.09 -8.38 -0.33
C SER A 26 -5.47 -9.66 -1.05
N ASN A 27 -6.75 -9.83 -1.40
CA ASN A 27 -7.21 -10.96 -2.20
C ASN A 27 -6.94 -10.71 -3.70
N PRO A 28 -6.08 -11.51 -4.37
CA PRO A 28 -5.76 -11.31 -5.78
C PRO A 28 -6.98 -11.36 -6.71
N ALA A 29 -8.04 -12.07 -6.33
CA ALA A 29 -9.28 -12.14 -7.10
C ALA A 29 -10.05 -10.81 -7.15
N GLN A 30 -9.69 -9.85 -6.27
CA GLN A 30 -10.28 -8.52 -6.20
C GLN A 30 -9.36 -7.43 -6.78
N PHE A 31 -8.22 -7.81 -7.39
CA PHE A 31 -7.26 -6.86 -7.95
C PHE A 31 -7.70 -6.43 -9.36
N ASP A 32 -8.59 -5.45 -9.41
CA ASP A 32 -9.11 -4.83 -10.63
C ASP A 32 -8.15 -3.81 -11.28
N PHE A 33 -7.07 -3.44 -10.58
CA PHE A 33 -6.02 -2.59 -11.15
C PHE A 33 -5.22 -3.27 -12.28
N MET A 34 -5.33 -4.59 -12.46
CA MET A 34 -4.61 -5.36 -13.49
C MET A 34 -5.53 -5.85 -14.61
N GLN A 35 -5.05 -5.77 -15.86
CA GLN A 35 -5.73 -6.35 -17.04
C GLN A 35 -5.57 -7.87 -17.12
N THR A 36 -4.56 -8.41 -16.45
CA THR A 36 -4.25 -9.84 -16.38
C THR A 36 -4.36 -10.32 -14.94
N SER A 37 -4.33 -11.63 -14.70
CA SER A 37 -4.34 -12.17 -13.35
C SER A 37 -3.20 -11.60 -12.50
N ALA A 38 -3.57 -10.85 -11.47
CA ALA A 38 -2.63 -10.27 -10.53
C ALA A 38 -2.11 -11.32 -9.55
N GLN A 39 -0.98 -11.03 -8.89
CA GLN A 39 -0.33 -11.96 -7.97
C GLN A 39 0.01 -11.27 -6.66
N VAL A 40 0.00 -12.06 -5.59
CA VAL A 40 0.57 -11.70 -4.28
C VAL A 40 1.97 -12.32 -4.19
N PHE A 41 2.88 -11.56 -3.60
CA PHE A 41 4.29 -11.87 -3.44
C PHE A 41 4.57 -12.18 -1.97
N TYR A 42 5.35 -13.23 -1.71
CA TYR A 42 5.61 -13.72 -0.36
C TYR A 42 7.01 -13.30 0.11
N PHE A 43 7.10 -12.76 1.32
CA PHE A 43 8.37 -12.34 1.90
C PHE A 43 8.31 -12.21 3.42
N GLY A 44 9.24 -12.82 4.13
CA GLY A 44 9.46 -12.52 5.54
C GLY A 44 8.33 -12.92 6.47
N THR A 45 8.60 -12.74 7.77
CA THR A 45 7.61 -12.93 8.82
C THR A 45 6.46 -11.92 8.73
N GLU A 46 5.34 -12.25 9.37
CA GLU A 46 4.18 -11.36 9.50
C GLU A 46 4.55 -9.97 10.03
N ASP A 47 5.31 -9.91 11.13
CA ASP A 47 5.76 -8.65 11.73
C ASP A 47 6.59 -7.81 10.75
N LYS A 48 7.44 -8.47 9.94
CA LYS A 48 8.26 -7.78 8.94
C LYS A 48 7.39 -7.19 7.85
N VAL A 49 6.38 -7.92 7.37
CA VAL A 49 5.44 -7.43 6.35
C VAL A 49 4.56 -6.31 6.90
N ARG A 50 4.01 -6.44 8.11
CA ARG A 50 3.25 -5.35 8.77
C ARG A 50 4.10 -4.09 8.92
N GLY A 51 5.34 -4.23 9.39
CA GLY A 51 6.28 -3.10 9.50
C GLY A 51 6.64 -2.47 8.15
N ILE A 52 6.61 -3.23 7.06
CA ILE A 52 6.75 -2.70 5.70
C ILE A 52 5.52 -1.84 5.36
N TYR A 53 4.31 -2.36 5.53
CA TYR A 53 3.10 -1.61 5.20
C TYR A 53 2.93 -0.33 6.03
N GLU A 54 3.25 -0.35 7.32
CA GLU A 54 3.19 0.86 8.16
C GLU A 54 4.13 1.96 7.65
N LYS A 55 5.34 1.60 7.23
CA LYS A 55 6.28 2.57 6.62
C LYS A 55 5.79 3.04 5.25
N LEU A 56 5.23 2.13 4.44
CA LEU A 56 4.71 2.45 3.12
C LEU A 56 3.58 3.48 3.22
N ARG A 57 2.62 3.24 4.12
CA ARG A 57 1.55 4.18 4.46
C ARG A 57 2.08 5.59 4.75
N GLN A 58 3.08 5.70 5.61
CA GLN A 58 3.67 6.99 6.00
C GLN A 58 4.33 7.71 4.82
N GLN A 59 4.94 6.98 3.89
CA GLN A 59 5.61 7.55 2.71
C GLN A 59 4.66 7.90 1.56
N VAL A 60 3.56 7.15 1.43
CA VAL A 60 2.58 7.28 0.36
C VAL A 60 1.53 8.33 0.70
N GLY A 61 1.07 8.37 1.96
CA GLY A 61 -0.01 9.25 2.38
C GLY A 61 -1.36 8.85 1.80
N ASP A 62 -2.24 9.83 1.59
CA ASP A 62 -3.62 9.60 1.11
C ASP A 62 -3.64 9.05 -0.33
N PRO A 63 -4.12 7.81 -0.56
CA PRO A 63 -4.21 7.18 -1.88
C PRO A 63 -5.02 7.98 -2.89
N ARG A 64 -5.97 8.80 -2.46
CA ARG A 64 -6.79 9.64 -3.35
C ARG A 64 -5.97 10.71 -4.06
N ASN A 65 -4.77 11.02 -3.57
CA ASN A 65 -3.85 11.95 -4.23
C ASN A 65 -3.16 11.33 -5.45
N HIS A 66 -3.34 10.04 -5.70
CA HIS A 66 -2.76 9.34 -6.85
C HIS A 66 -3.74 9.35 -8.04
N ALA A 67 -3.62 10.36 -8.90
CA ALA A 67 -4.45 10.48 -10.10
C ALA A 67 -4.20 9.40 -11.17
N ARG A 68 -3.06 8.71 -11.09
CA ARG A 68 -2.69 7.61 -11.99
C ARG A 68 -2.51 6.33 -11.20
N THR A 69 -2.83 5.22 -11.84
CA THR A 69 -2.56 3.88 -11.28
C THR A 69 -1.08 3.73 -11.03
N THR A 70 -0.74 3.59 -9.74
CA THR A 70 0.63 3.67 -9.25
C THR A 70 1.00 2.34 -8.62
N LEU A 71 2.16 1.80 -8.99
CA LEU A 71 2.75 0.61 -8.40
C LEU A 71 3.92 1.02 -7.51
N PHE A 72 4.01 0.41 -6.33
CA PHE A 72 5.06 0.65 -5.36
C PHE A 72 5.95 -0.57 -5.24
N PHE A 73 7.26 -0.35 -5.26
CA PHE A 73 8.27 -1.40 -5.16
C PHE A 73 9.32 -1.00 -4.15
N ALA A 74 9.93 -1.97 -3.48
CA ALA A 74 11.12 -1.70 -2.69
C ALA A 74 12.01 -2.92 -2.54
N ASP A 75 13.23 -2.63 -2.10
CA ASP A 75 14.16 -3.61 -1.55
C ASP A 75 13.77 -4.07 -0.13
N ASP A 76 14.51 -5.06 0.36
CA ASP A 76 14.34 -5.60 1.70
C ASP A 76 14.33 -4.47 2.76
N GLY A 77 13.22 -4.35 3.50
CA GLY A 77 13.12 -3.42 4.62
C GLY A 77 12.75 -1.98 4.25
N LEU A 78 12.32 -1.72 3.01
CA LEU A 78 11.88 -0.38 2.54
C LEU A 78 13.00 0.67 2.62
N GLN A 79 14.25 0.30 2.37
CA GLN A 79 15.32 1.31 2.34
C GLN A 79 15.09 2.28 1.19
N ARG A 80 14.54 1.80 0.07
CA ARG A 80 14.21 2.64 -1.08
C ARG A 80 12.85 2.30 -1.66
N LEU A 81 11.89 3.20 -1.48
CA LEU A 81 10.60 3.13 -2.15
C LEU A 81 10.73 3.66 -3.58
N SER A 82 10.50 2.78 -4.55
CA SER A 82 10.34 3.10 -5.96
C SER A 82 8.85 3.15 -6.31
N ARG A 83 8.51 4.03 -7.25
CA ARG A 83 7.15 4.15 -7.80
C ARG A 83 7.23 3.98 -9.30
N SER A 84 6.32 3.22 -9.89
CA SER A 84 6.08 3.24 -11.33
C SER A 84 4.61 3.52 -11.59
N TYR A 85 4.32 3.94 -12.82
CA TYR A 85 2.96 4.23 -13.27
C TYR A 85 2.60 3.26 -14.37
N CYS A 86 1.34 2.87 -14.38
CA CYS A 86 0.83 2.09 -15.49
C CYS A 86 0.65 3.00 -16.71
N GLU A 87 0.93 2.45 -17.89
CA GLU A 87 0.85 3.21 -19.15
C GLU A 87 -0.60 3.57 -19.49
N SER A 88 -1.55 2.76 -19.02
CA SER A 88 -2.99 2.98 -19.18
C SER A 88 -3.68 3.16 -17.82
N HIS A 89 -5.02 3.23 -17.84
CA HIS A 89 -5.84 3.30 -16.62
C HIS A 89 -5.63 2.07 -15.72
N THR A 90 -5.39 0.90 -16.31
CA THR A 90 -5.02 -0.33 -15.59
C THR A 90 -3.61 -0.76 -15.96
N CYS A 91 -3.06 -1.66 -15.15
CA CYS A 91 -1.72 -2.20 -15.29
C CYS A 91 -1.72 -3.51 -16.06
N THR A 92 -0.62 -3.74 -16.78
CA THR A 92 -0.30 -5.01 -17.42
C THR A 92 0.85 -5.68 -16.67
N GLY A 93 1.09 -6.97 -16.95
CA GLY A 93 2.30 -7.63 -16.46
C GLY A 93 3.59 -6.92 -16.87
N MET A 94 3.61 -6.24 -18.02
CA MET A 94 4.77 -5.48 -18.48
C MET A 94 5.03 -4.22 -17.65
N ASP A 95 3.98 -3.55 -17.15
CA ASP A 95 4.13 -2.40 -16.24
C ASP A 95 4.82 -2.82 -14.93
N VAL A 96 4.44 -3.99 -14.40
CA VAL A 96 5.03 -4.58 -13.20
C VAL A 96 6.50 -4.93 -13.44
N ILE A 97 6.83 -5.59 -14.56
CA ILE A 97 8.21 -5.96 -14.92
C ILE A 97 9.09 -4.71 -15.08
N LYS A 98 8.60 -3.67 -15.77
CA LYS A 98 9.32 -2.40 -15.92
C LYS A 98 9.58 -1.74 -14.57
N GLY A 99 8.59 -1.73 -13.67
CA GLY A 99 8.74 -1.20 -12.31
C GLY A 99 9.77 -1.96 -11.49
N LEU A 100 9.77 -3.30 -11.56
CA LEU A 100 10.76 -4.16 -10.91
C LEU A 100 12.18 -3.93 -11.43
N GLN A 101 12.35 -3.83 -12.75
CA GLN A 101 13.63 -3.54 -13.38
C GLN A 101 14.15 -2.17 -12.94
N HIS A 102 13.28 -1.16 -12.92
CA HIS A 102 13.64 0.19 -12.49
C HIS A 102 14.09 0.21 -11.02
N CYS A 103 13.30 -0.40 -10.14
CA CYS A 103 13.64 -0.52 -8.72
C CYS A 103 15.00 -1.23 -8.53
N SER A 104 15.20 -2.36 -9.21
CA SER A 104 16.43 -3.15 -9.08
C SER A 104 17.65 -2.43 -9.66
N ALA A 105 17.50 -1.69 -10.75
CA ALA A 105 18.57 -0.91 -11.36
C ALA A 105 19.02 0.27 -10.48
N ALA A 106 18.12 0.78 -9.64
CA ALA A 106 18.42 1.84 -8.68
C ALA A 106 19.24 1.32 -7.48
N GLY A 107 19.06 0.06 -7.08
CA GLY A 107 19.73 -0.63 -5.96
C GLY A 107 21.16 -1.12 -6.28
N LYS A 108 22.06 -0.22 -6.69
CA LYS A 108 23.45 -0.59 -7.04
C LYS A 108 24.40 -0.82 -5.85
N GLU A 109 23.96 -0.59 -4.61
CA GLU A 109 24.86 -0.60 -3.44
C GLU A 109 25.10 -1.99 -2.84
N LYS A 110 24.23 -2.98 -3.13
CA LYS A 110 24.41 -4.37 -2.70
C LYS A 110 24.06 -5.35 -3.83
N PRO A 111 25.05 -6.07 -4.38
CA PRO A 111 24.78 -7.16 -5.33
C PRO A 111 23.82 -8.18 -4.70
N GLY A 112 22.71 -8.48 -5.38
CA GLY A 112 21.74 -9.51 -4.94
C GLY A 112 20.49 -9.00 -4.22
N THR A 113 20.33 -7.70 -4.01
CA THR A 113 19.08 -7.15 -3.45
C THR A 113 17.97 -7.17 -4.50
N LEU A 114 16.94 -7.99 -4.28
CA LEU A 114 15.79 -8.13 -5.17
C LEU A 114 14.68 -7.15 -4.75
N CYS A 115 14.25 -6.29 -5.68
CA CYS A 115 13.05 -5.51 -5.48
C CYS A 115 11.80 -6.37 -5.57
N ARG A 116 10.78 -6.00 -4.80
CA ARG A 116 9.46 -6.67 -4.81
C ARG A 116 8.34 -5.65 -4.94
N PRO A 117 7.20 -6.02 -5.57
CA PRO A 117 6.00 -5.19 -5.53
C PRO A 117 5.42 -5.21 -4.12
N LEU A 118 5.03 -4.04 -3.63
CA LEU A 118 4.49 -3.86 -2.29
C LEU A 118 3.01 -3.58 -2.33
N ALA A 119 2.62 -2.57 -3.11
CA ALA A 119 1.23 -2.15 -3.24
C ALA A 119 0.94 -1.59 -4.63
N ALA A 120 -0.34 -1.53 -4.95
CA ALA A 120 -0.87 -0.70 -6.04
C ALA A 120 -1.90 0.28 -5.49
N ILE A 121 -2.02 1.45 -6.12
CA ILE A 121 -3.14 2.36 -5.93
C ILE A 121 -3.88 2.50 -7.25
N TYR A 122 -5.19 2.28 -7.22
CA TYR A 122 -6.10 2.38 -8.36
C TYR A 122 -7.41 3.01 -7.90
N GLU A 123 -7.79 4.13 -8.50
CA GLU A 123 -9.02 4.88 -8.17
C GLU A 123 -9.18 5.19 -6.67
N GLY A 124 -8.06 5.45 -5.98
CA GLY A 124 -8.05 5.73 -4.53
C GLY A 124 -8.16 4.50 -3.65
N ASN A 125 -8.29 3.30 -4.22
CA ASN A 125 -8.21 2.03 -3.50
C ASN A 125 -6.77 1.55 -3.42
N VAL A 126 -6.45 0.83 -2.34
CA VAL A 126 -5.12 0.27 -2.13
C VAL A 126 -5.14 -1.25 -2.18
N TYR A 127 -4.17 -1.82 -2.88
CA TYR A 127 -4.03 -3.25 -3.10
C TYR A 127 -2.70 -3.70 -2.52
N CYS A 128 -2.74 -4.60 -1.56
CA CYS A 128 -1.60 -5.13 -0.83
C CYS A 128 -1.03 -6.33 -1.59
N LEU A 129 0.11 -6.12 -2.24
CA LEU A 129 0.73 -7.12 -3.11
C LEU A 129 1.73 -7.99 -2.35
N LEU A 130 2.18 -7.59 -1.17
CA LEU A 130 3.08 -8.36 -0.32
C LEU A 130 2.31 -9.08 0.80
N ALA A 131 2.61 -10.36 1.00
CA ALA A 131 2.12 -11.18 2.10
C ALA A 131 3.30 -11.87 2.82
N PRO A 132 3.13 -12.25 4.11
CA PRO A 132 4.15 -13.00 4.82
C PRO A 132 4.37 -14.36 4.16
N GLY A 133 5.64 -14.72 4.07
CA GLY A 133 6.09 -16.01 3.55
C GLY A 133 7.09 -16.62 4.51
N LEU A 134 7.25 -17.93 4.44
CA LEU A 134 8.29 -18.58 5.25
C LEU A 134 9.67 -18.14 4.71
N ASP A 135 10.54 -17.66 5.59
CA ASP A 135 11.95 -17.33 5.25
C ASP A 135 12.72 -18.58 4.75
N THR A 136 12.18 -19.77 5.00
CA THR A 136 12.60 -21.07 4.48
C THR A 136 11.44 -21.72 3.72
N TYR A 137 11.72 -22.41 2.61
CA TYR A 137 10.69 -23.15 1.87
C TYR A 137 10.05 -24.20 2.79
N SER A 138 8.86 -23.92 3.32
CA SER A 138 8.06 -24.88 4.08
C SER A 138 6.74 -25.08 3.35
N ASN A 139 6.33 -26.35 3.25
CA ASN A 139 5.07 -26.77 2.64
C ASN A 139 3.86 -26.42 3.54
N GLU A 140 4.10 -25.88 4.74
CA GLU A 140 3.09 -25.41 5.66
C GLU A 140 2.65 -24.01 5.25
N LYS A 141 1.68 -24.02 4.34
CA LYS A 141 0.82 -22.89 3.99
C LYS A 141 0.47 -22.05 5.23
N PRO A 142 0.61 -20.72 5.12
CA PRO A 142 -0.56 -19.91 5.37
C PRO A 142 -0.85 -19.13 4.10
N PHE A 143 -1.49 -19.78 3.12
CA PHE A 143 -2.18 -19.07 2.03
C PHE A 143 -3.50 -18.49 2.54
N VAL A 144 -3.49 -17.97 3.77
CA VAL A 144 -4.63 -17.24 4.34
C VAL A 144 -4.51 -15.82 3.82
N ASN A 145 -5.62 -15.22 3.38
CA ASN A 145 -5.63 -13.81 2.98
C ASN A 145 -5.03 -12.97 4.12
N PHE A 146 -3.88 -12.36 3.88
CA PHE A 146 -3.19 -11.56 4.86
C PHE A 146 -3.64 -10.11 4.73
N ASN A 147 -4.18 -9.54 5.81
CA ASN A 147 -4.48 -8.11 5.89
C ASN A 147 -3.44 -7.44 6.82
N PRO A 148 -2.55 -6.58 6.28
CA PRO A 148 -1.49 -5.97 7.07
C PRO A 148 -1.97 -5.03 8.17
N TYR A 149 -3.22 -4.57 8.10
CA TYR A 149 -3.80 -3.66 9.09
C TYR A 149 -4.80 -4.37 10.02
N GLY A 150 -5.15 -5.64 9.73
CA GLY A 150 -6.15 -6.40 10.51
C GLY A 150 -7.59 -5.97 10.21
N ASP A 151 -8.56 -6.64 10.84
CA ASP A 151 -9.98 -6.35 10.64
C ASP A 151 -10.33 -4.95 11.17
N GLY A 152 -10.59 -4.01 10.25
CA GLY A 152 -10.86 -2.61 10.59
C GLY A 152 -9.62 -1.73 10.74
N GLY A 153 -8.42 -2.22 10.39
CA GLY A 153 -7.23 -1.39 10.33
C GLY A 153 -7.21 -0.48 9.10
N GLU A 154 -6.83 0.77 9.30
CA GLU A 154 -6.76 1.79 8.26
C GLU A 154 -5.45 1.69 7.47
N TRP A 155 -5.54 1.96 6.16
CA TRP A 155 -4.40 2.19 5.28
C TRP A 155 -3.53 3.30 5.79
#